data_AF-A0A1H5BNB2-F1
#
_entry.id   AF-A0A1H5BNB2-F1
#
_cell.length_a   1.000
_cell.length_b   1.000
_cell.length_c   1.000
_cell.angle_alpha   90.00
_cell.angle_beta   90.00
_cell.angle_gamma   90.00
#
_symmetry.space_group_name_H-M   'P 1'
#
loop_
_entity.id
_entity.type
_entity.pdbx_description
1 polymer ?
#
loop_
_entity_poly.entity_id
_entity_poly.type
_entity_poly.pdbx_seq_one_letter_code
_entity_poly.pdbx_strand_id
1 'polypeptide(L)'
;MEILNTLVGHAGLGLIAARRHLPPEVLLPVFDRMVGEGYLTRDGSLLSHTPAGAREARAIGTAWASWLEERVHEDIGRPPGTDLRAAVHTIAKRLLVEDLTEGLTGRVQEGALSESR
;
A
#
# COMPACT_ATOMS: atom_id res chain seq x y z
N MET A 1 -18.66 -2.47 -5.36
CA MET A 1 -17.28 -2.04 -5.67
C MET A 1 -16.82 -1.02 -4.61
N GLU A 2 -16.73 -1.43 -3.33
CA GLU A 2 -16.43 -0.48 -2.24
C GLU A 2 -15.32 -0.97 -1.29
N ILE A 3 -15.01 -2.26 -1.31
CA ILE A 3 -14.05 -2.91 -0.39
C ILE A 3 -12.61 -2.40 -0.59
N LEU A 4 -12.23 -2.04 -1.82
CA LEU A 4 -10.88 -1.51 -2.11
C LEU A 4 -10.69 -0.04 -1.68
N ASN A 5 -11.78 0.72 -1.51
CA ASN A 5 -11.67 2.07 -0.93
C ASN A 5 -11.58 2.01 0.60
N THR A 6 -12.15 0.97 1.22
CA THR A 6 -12.09 0.71 2.67
C THR A 6 -10.74 0.14 3.14
N LEU A 7 -9.94 -0.45 2.24
CA LEU A 7 -8.61 -0.98 2.56
C LEU A 7 -7.49 0.08 2.56
N VAL A 8 -7.75 1.29 2.04
CA VAL A 8 -6.78 2.38 2.09
C VAL A 8 -6.90 3.08 3.44
N GLY A 9 -5.97 2.77 4.33
CA GLY A 9 -5.86 3.39 5.64
C GLY A 9 -6.04 2.43 6.81
N HIS A 10 -6.17 1.13 6.57
CA HIS A 10 -6.18 0.07 7.58
C HIS A 10 -5.39 -1.14 7.09
N ALA A 11 -4.36 -1.56 7.80
CA ALA A 11 -3.63 -2.78 7.46
C ALA A 11 -2.94 -3.40 8.68
N GLY A 12 -2.90 -4.73 8.72
CA GLY A 12 -2.10 -5.46 9.71
C GLY A 12 -0.61 -5.38 9.37
N LEU A 13 0.25 -5.16 10.36
CA LEU A 13 1.70 -5.02 10.14
C LEU A 13 2.32 -6.24 9.43
N GLY A 14 1.90 -7.46 9.77
CA GLY A 14 2.38 -8.68 9.11
C GLY A 14 2.04 -8.73 7.61
N LEU A 15 0.86 -8.20 7.22
CA LEU A 15 0.48 -8.09 5.82
C LEU A 15 1.33 -7.04 5.09
N ILE A 16 1.58 -5.89 5.72
CA ILE A 16 2.47 -4.85 5.17
C ILE A 16 3.88 -5.41 4.96
N ALA A 17 4.41 -6.12 5.95
CA ALA A 17 5.74 -6.72 5.92
C ALA A 17 5.89 -7.73 4.78
N ALA A 18 4.93 -8.66 4.66
CA ALA A 18 4.89 -9.65 3.58
C ALA A 18 4.85 -8.97 2.20
N ARG A 19 4.02 -7.94 2.03
CA ARG A 19 3.89 -7.17 0.78
C ARG A 19 5.18 -6.46 0.37
N ARG A 20 6.07 -6.19 1.32
CA ARG A 20 7.34 -5.53 1.08
C ARG A 20 8.51 -6.50 1.04
N HIS A 21 8.26 -7.80 1.23
CA HIS A 21 9.28 -8.83 1.42
C HIS A 21 10.28 -8.42 2.52
N LEU A 22 9.78 -7.87 3.62
CA LEU A 22 10.57 -7.41 4.76
C LEU A 22 10.15 -8.15 6.04
N PRO A 23 11.08 -8.45 6.96
CA PRO A 23 10.73 -8.89 8.30
C PRO A 23 9.90 -7.81 9.03
N PRO A 24 8.85 -8.18 9.80
CA PRO A 24 8.03 -7.21 10.53
C PRO A 24 8.82 -6.30 11.48
N GLU A 25 9.90 -6.83 12.06
CA GLU A 25 10.76 -6.14 13.03
C GLU A 25 11.49 -4.94 12.41
N VAL A 26 11.73 -4.98 11.10
CA VAL A 26 12.32 -3.86 10.35
C VAL A 26 11.32 -2.71 10.22
N LEU A 27 10.02 -3.03 10.12
CA LEU A 27 8.96 -2.05 9.94
C LEU A 27 8.43 -1.48 11.27
N LEU A 28 8.48 -2.27 12.35
CA LEU A 28 7.99 -1.88 13.67
C LEU A 28 8.42 -0.47 14.10
N PRO A 29 9.73 -0.09 14.06
CA PRO A 29 10.17 1.20 14.57
C PRO A 29 9.56 2.39 13.82
N VAL A 30 9.33 2.25 12.51
CA VAL A 30 8.79 3.34 11.69
C VAL A 30 7.29 3.52 11.97
N PHE A 31 6.56 2.43 12.13
CA PHE A 31 5.13 2.48 12.46
C PHE A 31 4.89 2.95 13.89
N ASP A 32 5.76 2.59 14.83
CA ASP A 32 5.68 3.09 16.21
C ASP A 32 5.94 4.60 16.28
N ARG A 33 6.89 5.12 15.49
CA ARG A 33 7.09 6.56 15.36
C ARG A 33 5.85 7.24 14.79
N MET A 34 5.26 6.71 13.72
CA MET A 34 4.06 7.31 13.11
C MET A 34 2.84 7.29 14.05
N VAL A 35 2.75 6.31 14.94
CA VAL A 35 1.76 6.32 16.03
C VAL A 35 2.10 7.41 17.05
N GLY A 36 3.36 7.49 17.51
CA GLY A 36 3.83 8.49 18.46
C GLY A 36 3.67 9.95 17.97
N GLU A 37 3.80 10.18 16.67
CA GLU A 37 3.61 11.48 16.01
C GLU A 37 2.12 11.77 15.69
N GLY A 38 1.22 10.82 15.91
CA GLY A 38 -0.22 11.02 15.74
C GLY A 38 -0.73 10.89 14.30
N TYR A 39 0.04 10.26 13.41
CA TYR A 39 -0.39 9.96 12.04
C TYR A 39 -1.17 8.64 11.94
N LEU A 40 -0.88 7.70 12.84
CA LEU A 40 -1.55 6.39 12.90
C LEU A 40 -2.17 6.12 14.28
N THR A 41 -3.22 5.32 14.30
CA THR A 41 -3.66 4.57 15.49
C THR A 41 -3.26 3.11 15.34
N ARG A 42 -3.11 2.42 16.48
CA ARG A 42 -2.79 1.00 16.53
C ARG A 42 -3.77 0.27 17.45
N ASP A 43 -4.37 -0.79 16.94
CA ASP A 43 -5.13 -1.78 17.72
C ASP A 43 -4.50 -3.16 17.51
N GLY A 44 -3.68 -3.60 18.47
CA GLY A 44 -2.83 -4.78 18.33
C GLY A 44 -1.87 -4.67 17.13
N SER A 45 -2.10 -5.51 16.11
CA SER A 45 -1.31 -5.49 14.87
C SER A 45 -1.92 -4.65 13.76
N LEU A 46 -3.16 -4.17 13.93
CA LEU A 46 -3.88 -3.35 12.96
C LEU A 46 -3.46 -1.89 13.13
N LEU A 47 -3.06 -1.27 12.01
CA LEU A 47 -2.70 0.14 11.93
C LEU A 47 -3.74 0.88 11.11
N SER A 48 -4.17 2.05 11.59
CA SER A 48 -5.15 2.88 10.92
C SER A 48 -4.69 4.33 10.77
N HIS A 49 -5.07 5.01 9.69
CA HIS A 49 -4.81 6.45 9.56
C HIS A 49 -5.63 7.27 10.57
N THR A 50 -4.98 8.23 11.24
CA THR A 50 -5.71 9.35 11.85
C THR A 50 -6.18 10.33 10.76
N PRO A 51 -7.04 11.32 11.07
CA PRO A 51 -7.35 12.39 10.12
C PRO A 51 -6.11 13.14 9.62
N ALA A 52 -5.07 13.28 10.46
CA ALA A 52 -3.80 13.89 10.06
C ALA A 52 -3.03 12.98 9.10
N GLY A 53 -2.83 11.71 9.45
CA GLY A 53 -2.15 10.75 8.56
C GLY A 53 -2.86 10.59 7.22
N ALA A 54 -4.20 10.61 7.21
CA ALA A 54 -4.97 10.56 5.97
C ALA A 54 -4.77 11.80 5.09
N ARG A 55 -4.56 12.99 5.68
CA ARG A 55 -4.23 14.20 4.91
C ARG A 55 -2.82 14.12 4.31
N GLU A 56 -1.83 13.71 5.10
CA GLU A 56 -0.45 13.58 4.61
C GLU A 56 -0.34 12.54 3.49
N ALA A 57 -0.97 11.36 3.68
CA ALA A 57 -1.00 10.32 2.65
C ALA A 57 -1.64 10.81 1.34
N ARG A 58 -2.71 11.61 1.43
CA ARG A 58 -3.33 12.23 0.24
C ARG A 58 -2.43 13.27 -0.41
N ALA A 59 -1.72 14.08 0.37
CA ALA A 59 -0.80 15.09 -0.15
C ALA A 59 0.34 14.43 -0.94
N ILE A 60 0.98 13.41 -0.35
CA ILE A 60 2.04 12.63 -1.00
C ILE A 60 1.51 11.95 -2.27
N GLY A 61 0.37 11.27 -2.18
CA GLY A 61 -0.24 10.59 -3.33
C GLY A 61 -0.59 11.55 -4.47
N THR A 62 -1.06 12.76 -4.14
CA THR A 62 -1.38 13.80 -5.15
C THR A 62 -0.12 14.29 -5.83
N ALA A 63 0.93 14.61 -5.07
CA ALA A 63 2.20 15.08 -5.60
C ALA A 63 2.83 14.05 -6.56
N TRP A 64 2.84 12.77 -6.18
CA TRP A 64 3.34 11.70 -7.03
C TRP A 64 2.51 11.50 -8.28
N ALA A 65 1.17 11.59 -8.18
CA ALA A 65 0.31 11.47 -9.34
C ALA A 65 0.55 12.61 -10.34
N SER A 66 0.68 13.85 -9.86
CA SER A 66 1.00 15.00 -10.71
C SER A 66 2.38 14.85 -11.37
N TRP A 67 3.39 14.43 -10.62
CA TRP A 67 4.72 14.15 -11.18
C TRP A 67 4.68 13.06 -12.27
N LEU A 68 3.89 12.00 -12.07
CA LEU A 68 3.74 10.92 -13.06
C LEU A 68 3.03 11.42 -14.32
N GLU A 69 2.00 12.25 -14.19
CA GLU A 69 1.32 12.87 -15.34
C GLU A 69 2.28 13.70 -16.20
N GLU A 70 3.13 14.48 -15.55
CA GLU A 70 4.17 15.27 -16.22
C GLU A 70 5.18 14.36 -16.94
N ARG A 71 5.62 13.28 -16.29
CA ARG A 71 6.53 12.33 -16.94
C ARG A 71 5.90 11.62 -18.14
N VAL A 72 4.63 11.26 -18.06
CA VAL A 72 3.91 10.67 -19.19
C VAL A 72 3.77 11.68 -20.32
N HIS A 73 3.47 12.95 -19.99
CA HIS A 73 3.40 14.02 -20.97
C HIS A 73 4.71 14.19 -21.75
N GLU A 74 5.84 14.22 -21.04
CA GLU A 74 7.19 14.29 -21.61
C GLU A 74 7.47 13.11 -22.56
N ASP A 75 7.11 11.89 -22.15
CA ASP A 75 7.40 10.66 -22.90
C ASP A 75 6.57 10.53 -24.20
N ILE A 76 5.28 10.88 -24.15
CA ILE A 76 4.38 10.76 -25.32
C ILE A 76 4.31 12.02 -26.18
N GLY A 77 4.93 13.12 -25.75
CA GLY A 77 4.99 14.41 -26.47
C GLY A 77 3.66 15.16 -26.57
N ARG A 78 2.63 14.79 -25.80
CA ARG A 78 1.31 15.45 -25.74
C ARG A 78 0.65 15.27 -24.38
N PRO A 79 -0.29 16.14 -23.97
CA PRO A 79 -0.98 15.96 -22.70
C PRO A 79 -1.67 14.59 -22.64
N PRO A 80 -1.54 13.84 -21.54
CA PRO A 80 -2.26 12.59 -21.38
C PRO A 80 -3.78 12.83 -21.37
N GLY A 81 -4.54 11.82 -21.78
CA GLY A 81 -6.00 11.87 -21.73
C GLY A 81 -6.53 12.05 -20.30
N THR A 82 -7.78 12.51 -20.18
CA THR A 82 -8.46 12.66 -18.88
C THR A 82 -8.66 11.33 -18.15
N ASP A 83 -8.43 10.20 -18.84
CA ASP A 83 -8.53 8.83 -18.36
C ASP A 83 -7.24 8.29 -17.76
N LEU A 84 -6.10 8.98 -17.87
CA LEU A 84 -4.80 8.47 -17.37
C LEU A 84 -4.87 8.03 -15.92
N ARG A 85 -5.47 8.85 -15.04
CA ARG A 85 -5.64 8.49 -13.63
C ARG A 85 -6.49 7.23 -13.43
N ALA A 86 -7.54 7.06 -14.23
CA ALA A 86 -8.42 5.89 -14.16
C ALA A 86 -7.70 4.63 -14.68
N ALA A 87 -6.91 4.75 -15.74
CA ALA A 87 -6.10 3.68 -16.29
C ALA A 87 -5.02 3.23 -15.28
N VAL A 88 -4.25 4.17 -14.72
CA VAL A 88 -3.25 3.91 -13.67
C VAL A 88 -3.90 3.25 -12.45
N HIS A 89 -5.07 3.73 -12.02
CA HIS A 89 -5.79 3.14 -10.90
C HIS A 89 -6.24 1.70 -11.17
N THR A 90 -6.66 1.41 -12.41
CA THR A 90 -7.04 0.06 -12.84
C THR A 90 -5.85 -0.88 -12.83
N ILE A 91 -4.70 -0.45 -13.35
CA ILE A 91 -3.45 -1.21 -13.32
C ILE A 91 -3.01 -1.43 -11.87
N ALA A 92 -3.02 -0.40 -11.03
CA ALA A 92 -2.65 -0.50 -9.62
C ALA A 92 -3.53 -1.52 -8.89
N LYS A 93 -4.86 -1.48 -9.07
CA LYS A 93 -5.78 -2.47 -8.48
C LYS A 93 -5.43 -3.90 -8.90
N ARG A 94 -5.11 -4.12 -10.18
CA ARG A 94 -4.70 -5.42 -10.68
C ARG A 94 -3.41 -5.90 -10.02
N LEU A 95 -2.38 -5.05 -9.98
CA LEU A 95 -1.10 -5.36 -9.32
C LEU A 95 -1.28 -5.63 -7.82
N LEU A 96 -2.19 -4.92 -7.13
CA LEU A 96 -2.50 -5.19 -5.72
C LEU A 96 -3.07 -6.60 -5.52
N VAL A 97 -3.96 -7.04 -6.42
CA VAL A 97 -4.59 -8.37 -6.36
C VAL A 97 -3.58 -9.47 -6.67
N GLU A 98 -2.75 -9.28 -7.70
CA GLU A 98 -1.67 -10.21 -8.07
C GLU A 98 -0.71 -10.40 -6.89
N ASP A 99 -0.21 -9.28 -6.33
CA ASP A 99 0.70 -9.28 -5.18
C ASP A 99 0.06 -9.89 -3.90
N LEU A 100 -1.23 -9.64 -3.63
CA LEU A 100 -1.92 -10.29 -2.52
C LEU A 100 -2.02 -11.81 -2.73
N THR A 101 -2.27 -12.25 -3.96
CA THR A 101 -2.38 -13.68 -4.30
C THR A 101 -1.02 -14.37 -4.15
N GLU A 102 0.06 -13.72 -4.57
CA GLU A 102 1.44 -14.21 -4.44
C GLU A 102 1.92 -14.23 -2.98
N GLY A 103 1.67 -13.16 -2.22
CA GLY A 103 2.04 -13.09 -0.79
C GLY A 103 1.26 -14.07 0.09
N LEU A 104 0.02 -14.41 -0.28
CA LEU A 104 -0.77 -15.44 0.40
C LEU A 104 -0.29 -16.86 0.08
N THR A 105 0.08 -17.13 -1.17
CA THR A 105 0.58 -18.45 -1.60
C THR A 105 1.95 -18.76 -1.00
N GLY A 106 2.83 -17.76 -0.81
CA GLY A 106 4.09 -17.93 -0.09
C GLY A 106 3.93 -18.47 1.35
N ARG A 107 2.94 -17.96 2.10
CA ARG A 107 2.67 -18.43 3.48
C ARG A 107 2.14 -19.86 3.56
N VAL A 108 1.34 -20.29 2.57
CA VAL A 108 0.81 -21.67 2.55
C VAL A 108 1.96 -22.67 2.39
N GLN A 109 2.99 -22.32 1.61
CA GLN A 109 4.17 -23.17 1.44
C GLN A 109 5.08 -23.18 2.69
N GLU A 110 5.32 -22.02 3.33
CA GLU A 110 6.12 -21.96 4.57
C GLU A 110 5.47 -22.70 5.75
N GLY A 111 4.14 -22.61 5.89
CA GLY A 111 3.40 -23.38 6.89
C GLY A 111 3.52 -24.89 6.69
N ALA A 112 3.33 -25.37 5.45
CA ALA A 112 3.41 -26.79 5.10
C ALA A 112 4.82 -27.38 5.28
N LEU A 113 5.87 -26.56 5.11
CA LEU A 113 7.26 -26.94 5.36
C LEU A 113 7.58 -27.00 6.87
N SER A 114 6.88 -26.24 7.71
CA SER A 114 7.07 -26.24 9.17
C SER A 114 6.36 -27.40 9.87
N GLU A 115 5.23 -27.89 9.32
CA GLU A 115 4.47 -29.03 9.87
C GLU A 115 5.08 -30.40 9.52
N SER A 116 6.07 -30.42 8.62
CA SER A 116 6.75 -31.66 8.17
C SER A 116 8.05 -31.95 8.93
N ARG A 117 8.32 -31.29 10.06
CA ARG A 117 9.56 -31.41 10.84
C ARG A 117 9.35 -31.84 12.28
#